data_AF-A0AAJ6DGP8-F1
#
_entry.id   AF-A0AAJ6DGP8-F1
#
_cell.length_a   1.000
_cell.length_b   1.000
_cell.length_c   1.000
_cell.angle_alpha   90.00
_cell.angle_beta   90.00
_cell.angle_gamma   90.00
#
_symmetry.space_group_name_H-M   'P 1'
#
loop_
_entity.id
_entity.type
_entity.pdbx_description
1 polymer ?
#
loop_
_entity_poly.entity_id
_entity_poly.type
_entity_poly.pdbx_seq_one_letter_code
_entity_poly.pdbx_strand_id
1 'polypeptide(L)'
;MITSSTTADDASGPTPVWVQSMGGPLIVVPVSALASWGGCTETGLMAGDATIPDDYDRACAVDDLAGVIPIDENGTQALVLADEPASSCYLPQHRAFLRWRTADTEAELRAAADAVLADPATAWEEYGAWVSDGPAVLMDSAEAGSDLGIEYPDGGMPAEASVPLPAGRWRIRAMQSKVDEGIWIGLVQLLPAESRTDSESSEPLD
;
A
#
# COMPACT_ATOMS: atom_id res chain seq x y z
N MET A 1 -11.32 49.55 -16.12
CA MET A 1 -11.96 48.23 -16.07
C MET A 1 -11.01 47.32 -15.32
N ILE A 2 -11.37 46.91 -14.10
CA ILE A 2 -10.62 45.97 -13.28
C ILE A 2 -11.46 44.71 -13.20
N THR A 3 -11.14 43.72 -14.01
CA THR A 3 -11.66 42.36 -13.87
C THR A 3 -10.63 41.57 -13.07
N SER A 4 -10.79 41.56 -11.74
CA SER A 4 -10.13 40.60 -10.88
C SER A 4 -10.79 39.24 -11.12
N SER A 5 -10.11 38.34 -11.82
CA SER A 5 -10.47 36.92 -11.82
C SER A 5 -9.87 36.31 -10.55
N THR A 6 -10.74 35.87 -9.65
CA THR A 6 -10.33 34.96 -8.57
C THR A 6 -10.41 33.55 -9.14
N THR A 7 -9.27 32.96 -9.47
CA THR A 7 -9.17 31.50 -9.51
C THR A 7 -9.03 31.06 -8.05
N ALA A 8 -10.13 30.56 -7.49
CA ALA A 8 -10.04 29.69 -6.33
C ALA A 8 -9.18 28.49 -6.74
N ASP A 9 -8.06 28.36 -6.07
CA ASP A 9 -7.12 27.25 -6.14
C ASP A 9 -7.92 25.96 -5.95
N ASP A 10 -7.95 25.11 -6.97
CA ASP A 10 -8.53 23.78 -6.93
C ASP A 10 -7.67 22.93 -5.99
N ALA A 11 -7.93 23.04 -4.69
CA ALA A 11 -7.35 22.21 -3.65
C ALA A 11 -7.90 20.77 -3.69
N SER A 12 -8.47 20.34 -4.82
CA SER A 12 -8.87 18.97 -5.08
C SER A 12 -7.81 18.34 -5.97
N GLY A 13 -6.79 17.76 -5.35
CA GLY A 13 -5.92 16.81 -6.06
C GLY A 13 -6.76 15.72 -6.76
N PRO A 14 -6.17 14.99 -7.73
CA PRO A 14 -6.91 13.93 -8.43
C PRO A 14 -7.58 12.99 -7.43
N THR A 15 -8.84 12.63 -7.71
CA THR A 15 -9.60 11.69 -6.87
C THR A 15 -8.83 10.38 -6.77
N PRO A 16 -8.61 9.86 -5.55
CA PRO A 16 -7.87 8.62 -5.39
C PRO A 16 -8.60 7.46 -6.06
N VAL A 17 -7.83 6.54 -6.64
CA VAL A 17 -8.37 5.30 -7.19
C VAL A 17 -8.45 4.28 -6.06
N TRP A 18 -9.67 3.83 -5.76
CA TRP A 18 -9.92 2.82 -4.73
C TRP A 18 -9.87 1.42 -5.32
N VAL A 19 -9.12 0.55 -4.64
CA VAL A 19 -9.11 -0.88 -4.88
C VAL A 19 -9.99 -1.53 -3.81
N GLN A 20 -10.98 -2.30 -4.25
CA GLN A 20 -11.86 -3.04 -3.36
C GLN A 20 -11.24 -4.40 -3.05
N SER A 21 -11.30 -4.82 -1.78
CA SER A 21 -10.97 -6.18 -1.40
C SER A 21 -12.13 -7.14 -1.70
N MET A 22 -11.81 -8.32 -2.20
CA MET A 22 -12.73 -9.43 -2.47
C MET A 22 -12.86 -10.40 -1.29
N GLY A 23 -12.20 -10.11 -0.16
CA GLY A 23 -12.34 -10.88 1.08
C GLY A 23 -11.05 -11.01 1.88
N GLY A 24 -9.89 -10.85 1.23
CA GLY A 24 -8.57 -10.94 1.87
C GLY A 24 -7.81 -9.60 1.89
N PRO A 25 -6.52 -9.64 2.23
CA PRO A 25 -5.70 -8.44 2.31
C PRO A 25 -5.50 -7.83 0.91
N LEU A 26 -5.30 -6.51 0.86
CA LEU A 26 -4.80 -5.86 -0.35
C LEU A 26 -3.27 -5.83 -0.31
N ILE A 27 -2.64 -5.87 -1.49
CA ILE A 27 -1.18 -5.91 -1.62
C ILE A 27 -0.67 -4.81 -2.54
N VAL A 28 0.60 -4.47 -2.34
CA VAL A 28 1.35 -3.54 -3.17
C VAL A 28 2.56 -4.28 -3.73
N VAL A 29 2.57 -4.43 -5.05
CA VAL A 29 3.56 -5.24 -5.78
C VAL A 29 4.37 -4.34 -6.73
N PRO A 30 5.72 -4.36 -6.69
CA PRO A 30 6.53 -3.68 -7.68
C PRO A 30 6.17 -4.12 -9.10
N VAL A 31 6.05 -3.18 -10.04
CA VAL A 31 5.64 -3.48 -11.43
C VAL A 31 6.56 -4.53 -12.08
N SER A 32 7.85 -4.52 -11.73
CA SER A 32 8.84 -5.47 -12.24
C SER A 32 8.60 -6.92 -11.84
N ALA A 33 7.92 -7.16 -10.72
CA ALA A 33 7.62 -8.49 -10.18
C ALA A 33 6.14 -8.86 -10.24
N LEU A 34 5.30 -8.01 -10.83
CA LEU A 34 3.86 -8.19 -10.92
C LEU A 34 3.49 -9.54 -11.56
N ALA A 35 4.16 -9.91 -12.65
CA ALA A 35 3.93 -11.19 -13.32
C ALA A 35 4.39 -12.43 -12.52
N SER A 36 5.13 -12.24 -11.42
CA SER A 36 5.54 -13.31 -10.51
C SER A 36 4.57 -13.51 -9.35
N TRP A 37 3.63 -12.58 -9.13
CA TRP A 37 2.55 -12.76 -8.17
C TRP A 37 1.43 -13.62 -8.78
N GLY A 38 1.29 -14.84 -8.26
CA GLY A 38 0.37 -15.86 -8.76
C GLY A 38 -1.06 -15.77 -8.22
N GLY A 39 -1.31 -14.96 -7.20
CA GLY A 39 -2.63 -14.81 -6.59
C GLY A 39 -3.10 -16.05 -5.83
N CYS A 40 -4.42 -16.24 -5.80
CA CYS A 40 -5.09 -17.38 -5.17
C CYS A 40 -5.24 -18.53 -6.17
N THR A 41 -4.96 -19.74 -5.70
CA THR A 41 -5.09 -20.98 -6.49
C THR A 41 -6.24 -21.84 -5.97
N GLU A 42 -6.83 -22.68 -6.82
CA GLU A 42 -7.92 -23.59 -6.39
C GLU A 42 -7.51 -24.54 -5.26
N THR A 43 -6.21 -24.84 -5.14
CA THR A 43 -5.67 -25.76 -4.14
C THR A 43 -5.11 -25.08 -2.89
N GLY A 44 -5.00 -23.75 -2.86
CA GLY A 44 -4.27 -23.02 -1.80
C GLY A 44 -2.75 -23.27 -1.83
N LEU A 45 -2.21 -23.68 -2.98
CA LEU A 45 -0.82 -24.12 -3.13
C LEU A 45 -0.21 -23.57 -4.41
N MET A 46 1.06 -23.16 -4.35
CA MET A 46 1.79 -22.64 -5.50
C MET A 46 1.81 -23.63 -6.67
N ALA A 47 1.56 -23.12 -7.88
CA ALA A 47 1.64 -23.91 -9.09
C ALA A 47 3.08 -24.45 -9.30
N GLY A 48 3.23 -25.77 -9.31
CA GLY A 48 4.53 -26.45 -9.47
C GLY A 48 5.19 -26.91 -8.17
N ASP A 49 4.69 -26.48 -7.00
CA ASP A 49 5.08 -27.02 -5.70
C ASP A 49 3.87 -27.16 -4.76
N ALA A 50 3.36 -28.39 -4.67
CA ALA A 50 2.19 -28.73 -3.87
C ALA A 50 2.43 -28.72 -2.35
N THR A 51 3.54 -28.15 -1.87
CA THR A 51 3.85 -28.03 -0.44
C THR A 51 3.98 -26.59 0.03
N ILE A 52 4.01 -25.63 -0.91
CA ILE A 52 4.17 -24.20 -0.61
C ILE A 52 2.80 -23.53 -0.71
N PRO A 53 2.35 -22.79 0.32
CA PRO A 53 1.11 -22.01 0.25
C PRO A 53 1.17 -21.01 -0.91
N ASP A 54 0.03 -20.79 -1.59
CA ASP A 54 -0.02 -19.79 -2.64
C ASP A 54 0.20 -18.35 -2.14
N ASP A 55 0.35 -17.41 -3.07
CA ASP A 55 0.68 -16.03 -2.75
C ASP A 55 -0.42 -15.34 -1.93
N TYR A 56 -1.69 -15.65 -2.21
CA TYR A 56 -2.82 -15.19 -1.42
C TYR A 56 -2.77 -15.69 0.03
N ASP A 57 -2.55 -16.99 0.24
CA ASP A 57 -2.44 -17.57 1.58
C ASP A 57 -1.25 -17.00 2.35
N ARG A 58 -0.13 -16.73 1.67
CA ARG A 58 1.05 -16.07 2.25
C ARG A 58 0.75 -14.62 2.65
N ALA A 59 -0.07 -13.89 1.90
CA ALA A 59 -0.52 -12.56 2.28
C ALA A 59 -1.48 -12.62 3.48
N CYS A 60 -2.40 -13.58 3.52
CA CYS A 60 -3.35 -13.76 4.61
C CYS A 60 -2.69 -14.14 5.94
N ALA A 61 -1.49 -14.73 5.91
CA ALA A 61 -0.73 -15.05 7.11
C ALA A 61 -0.10 -13.83 7.82
N VAL A 62 -0.24 -12.62 7.26
CA VAL A 62 0.22 -11.38 7.89
C VAL A 62 -0.88 -10.83 8.80
N ASP A 63 -0.80 -11.12 10.10
CA ASP A 63 -1.78 -10.70 11.13
C ASP A 63 -1.61 -9.25 11.66
N ASP A 64 -0.65 -8.51 11.12
CA ASP A 64 -0.24 -7.17 11.55
C ASP A 64 -0.85 -6.04 10.68
N LEU A 65 -0.76 -4.77 11.07
CA LEU A 65 -1.30 -3.66 10.24
C LEU A 65 -0.57 -3.44 8.91
N ALA A 66 0.63 -3.99 8.77
CA ALA A 66 1.38 -4.08 7.52
C ALA A 66 2.40 -5.22 7.60
N GLY A 67 2.73 -5.83 6.47
CA GLY A 67 3.79 -6.84 6.40
C GLY A 67 4.53 -6.80 5.07
N VAL A 68 5.77 -7.29 5.08
CA VAL A 68 6.59 -7.41 3.87
C VAL A 68 6.89 -8.88 3.64
N ILE A 69 6.45 -9.40 2.49
CA ILE A 69 6.63 -10.80 2.12
C ILE A 69 7.45 -10.90 0.83
N PRO A 70 8.30 -11.93 0.68
CA PRO A 70 9.01 -12.15 -0.58
C PRO A 70 8.02 -12.49 -1.70
N ILE A 71 8.34 -12.17 -2.95
CA ILE A 71 7.60 -12.63 -4.12
C ILE A 71 8.36 -13.79 -4.77
N ASP A 72 9.66 -13.59 -4.96
CA ASP A 72 10.55 -14.50 -5.66
C ASP A 72 11.82 -14.81 -4.85
N GLU A 73 12.65 -15.72 -5.36
CA GLU A 73 13.95 -16.08 -4.79
C GLU A 73 15.01 -14.98 -4.97
N ASN A 74 14.75 -14.01 -5.85
CA ASN A 74 15.65 -12.90 -6.16
C ASN A 74 15.56 -11.78 -5.10
N GLY A 75 14.68 -11.92 -4.12
CA GLY A 75 14.52 -11.00 -3.02
C GLY A 75 13.59 -9.83 -3.32
N THR A 76 12.79 -9.91 -4.39
CA THR A 76 11.70 -8.95 -4.61
C THR A 76 10.62 -9.14 -3.56
N GLN A 77 9.97 -8.05 -3.14
CA GLN A 77 9.06 -8.04 -2.00
C GLN A 77 7.72 -7.37 -2.34
N ALA A 78 6.63 -7.93 -1.82
CA ALA A 78 5.32 -7.30 -1.76
C ALA A 78 5.09 -6.69 -0.37
N LEU A 79 4.32 -5.61 -0.33
CA LEU A 79 3.78 -5.03 0.90
C LEU A 79 2.31 -5.42 1.06
N VAL A 80 1.96 -6.05 2.17
CA VAL A 80 0.59 -6.43 2.55
C VAL A 80 -0.02 -5.32 3.42
N LEU A 81 -1.26 -4.91 3.13
CA LEU A 81 -1.98 -3.84 3.83
C LEU A 81 -2.95 -4.41 4.87
N ALA A 82 -2.37 -4.99 5.92
CA ALA A 82 -3.02 -5.77 6.98
C ALA A 82 -3.84 -6.98 6.52
N ASP A 83 -4.20 -7.83 7.48
CA ASP A 83 -5.00 -9.05 7.29
C ASP A 83 -6.45 -8.77 6.88
N GLU A 84 -7.09 -7.80 7.53
CA GLU A 84 -8.52 -7.61 7.38
C GLU A 84 -8.88 -6.99 6.00
N PRO A 85 -9.99 -7.43 5.37
CA PRO A 85 -10.44 -6.85 4.11
C PRO A 85 -10.87 -5.39 4.31
N ALA A 86 -10.32 -4.49 3.49
CA ALA A 86 -10.73 -3.10 3.45
C ALA A 86 -10.41 -2.48 2.08
N SER A 87 -11.37 -1.78 1.49
CA SER A 87 -11.09 -0.94 0.32
C SER A 87 -9.98 0.04 0.66
N SER A 88 -9.00 0.18 -0.22
CA SER A 88 -7.83 1.01 0.01
C SER A 88 -7.47 1.85 -1.20
N CYS A 89 -6.86 3.00 -0.96
CA CYS A 89 -6.29 3.82 -2.01
C CYS A 89 -4.91 4.35 -1.60
N TYR A 90 -4.12 4.75 -2.59
CA TYR A 90 -2.84 5.41 -2.37
C TYR A 90 -3.00 6.94 -2.39
N LEU A 91 -2.36 7.60 -1.42
CA LEU A 91 -2.29 9.06 -1.27
C LEU A 91 -0.85 9.53 -1.59
N PRO A 92 -0.56 9.94 -2.84
CA PRO A 92 0.81 10.23 -3.29
C PRO A 92 1.50 11.32 -2.48
N GLN A 93 0.76 12.35 -2.05
CA GLN A 93 1.28 13.50 -1.30
C GLN A 93 1.86 13.08 0.05
N HIS A 94 1.31 12.02 0.64
CA HIS A 94 1.70 11.52 1.96
C HIS A 94 2.53 10.23 1.90
N ARG A 95 2.66 9.64 0.70
CA ARG A 95 3.16 8.27 0.48
C ARG A 95 2.50 7.29 1.46
N ALA A 96 1.18 7.37 1.54
CA ALA A 96 0.39 6.58 2.48
C ALA A 96 -0.74 5.84 1.76
N PHE A 97 -1.07 4.66 2.26
CA PHE A 97 -2.27 3.92 1.90
C PHE A 97 -3.34 4.21 2.93
N LEU A 98 -4.49 4.69 2.46
CA LEU A 98 -5.67 4.89 3.28
C LEU A 98 -6.58 3.68 3.14
N ARG A 99 -6.90 3.05 4.26
CA ARG A 99 -7.79 1.89 4.37
C ARG A 99 -9.13 2.33 4.94
N TRP A 100 -10.21 2.10 4.20
CA TRP A 100 -11.56 2.44 4.61
C TRP A 100 -12.10 1.37 5.57
N ARG A 101 -12.06 1.66 6.87
CA ARG A 101 -12.66 0.77 7.88
C ARG A 101 -14.11 1.14 8.17
N THR A 102 -14.38 2.41 8.43
CA THR A 102 -15.75 2.92 8.61
C THR A 102 -15.79 4.42 8.35
N ALA A 103 -16.71 4.85 7.50
CA ALA A 103 -17.10 6.25 7.28
C ALA A 103 -18.35 6.25 6.39
N ASP A 104 -19.18 7.29 6.48
CA ASP A 104 -20.34 7.45 5.60
C ASP A 104 -19.91 7.90 4.19
N THR A 105 -18.82 8.66 4.10
CA THR A 105 -18.32 9.20 2.83
C THR A 105 -16.79 9.14 2.69
N GLU A 106 -16.33 9.12 1.44
CA GLU A 106 -14.89 9.19 1.12
C GLU A 106 -14.28 10.51 1.59
N ALA A 107 -15.02 11.61 1.47
CA ALA A 107 -14.54 12.94 1.84
C ALA A 107 -14.23 13.04 3.34
N GLU A 108 -15.09 12.48 4.19
CA GLU A 108 -14.86 12.42 5.64
C GLU A 108 -13.65 11.55 5.98
N LEU A 109 -13.55 10.38 5.33
CA LEU A 109 -12.41 9.47 5.53
C LEU A 109 -11.08 10.14 5.16
N ARG A 110 -11.03 10.87 4.05
CA ARG A 110 -9.84 11.61 3.59
C ARG A 110 -9.50 12.76 4.52
N ALA A 111 -10.49 13.55 4.95
CA ALA A 111 -10.26 14.64 5.90
C ALA A 111 -9.72 14.11 7.23
N ALA A 112 -10.22 12.96 7.71
CA ALA A 112 -9.69 12.30 8.89
C ALA A 112 -8.25 11.81 8.69
N ALA A 113 -7.93 11.23 7.53
CA ALA A 113 -6.58 10.82 7.18
C ALA A 113 -5.60 12.00 7.18
N ASP A 114 -5.96 13.11 6.54
CA ASP A 114 -5.13 14.32 6.49
C ASP A 114 -4.86 14.88 7.89
N ALA A 115 -5.87 14.90 8.77
CA ALA A 115 -5.73 15.34 10.15
C ALA A 115 -4.75 14.44 10.93
N VAL A 116 -4.87 13.13 10.82
CA VAL A 116 -3.99 12.15 11.49
C VAL A 116 -2.55 12.24 10.97
N LEU A 117 -2.37 12.43 9.66
CA LEU A 117 -1.04 12.58 9.04
C LEU A 117 -0.36 13.91 9.39
N ALA A 118 -1.14 14.96 9.65
CA ALA A 118 -0.64 16.27 10.07
C ALA A 118 -0.36 16.35 11.57
N ASP A 119 -0.95 15.49 12.40
CA ASP A 119 -0.74 15.48 13.85
C ASP A 119 0.59 14.80 14.22
N PRO A 120 1.57 15.55 14.77
CA PRO A 120 2.83 14.96 15.23
C PRO A 120 2.68 14.05 16.45
N ALA A 121 1.54 14.10 17.16
CA ALA A 121 1.26 13.26 18.31
C ALA A 121 0.64 11.90 17.93
N THR A 122 0.32 11.68 16.65
CA THR A 122 -0.18 10.38 16.17
C THR A 122 0.80 9.27 16.55
N ALA A 123 0.30 8.27 17.28
CA ALA A 123 1.06 7.09 17.63
C ALA A 123 1.12 6.14 16.42
N TRP A 124 2.33 5.93 15.90
CA TRP A 124 2.60 5.01 14.79
C TRP A 124 3.36 3.79 15.28
N GLU A 125 3.02 2.63 14.74
CA GLU A 125 3.75 1.38 14.92
C GLU A 125 4.65 1.13 13.69
N GLU A 126 5.86 0.63 13.88
CA GLU A 126 6.82 0.38 12.79
C GLU A 126 6.78 -1.09 12.36
N TYR A 127 6.71 -1.33 11.05
CA TYR A 127 6.53 -2.66 10.44
C TYR A 127 7.72 -3.04 9.53
N GLY A 128 8.91 -2.56 9.88
CA GLY A 128 10.15 -2.85 9.17
C GLY A 128 10.35 -1.98 7.93
N ALA A 129 10.97 -2.56 6.90
CA ALA A 129 11.29 -1.84 5.67
C ALA A 129 10.98 -2.67 4.43
N TRP A 130 10.48 -2.00 3.39
CA TRP A 130 10.20 -2.54 2.07
C TRP A 130 11.15 -1.94 1.05
N VAL A 131 11.74 -2.79 0.21
CA VAL A 131 12.57 -2.37 -0.92
C VAL A 131 11.75 -2.49 -2.19
N SER A 132 11.62 -1.39 -2.93
CA SER A 132 11.02 -1.38 -4.27
C SER A 132 12.03 -0.84 -5.28
N ASP A 133 12.02 -1.38 -6.48
CA ASP A 133 12.86 -0.94 -7.61
C ASP A 133 12.18 0.12 -8.48
N GLY A 134 11.00 0.60 -8.08
CA GLY A 134 10.29 1.65 -8.81
C GLY A 134 8.79 1.70 -8.49
N PRO A 135 7.98 2.07 -9.49
CA PRO A 135 6.53 2.07 -9.37
C PRO A 135 5.99 0.71 -8.96
N ALA A 136 4.88 0.72 -8.23
CA ALA A 136 4.17 -0.46 -7.80
C ALA A 136 2.69 -0.37 -8.16
N VAL A 137 1.97 -1.47 -7.98
CA VAL A 137 0.52 -1.58 -8.17
C VAL A 137 -0.10 -2.01 -6.85
N LEU A 138 -1.14 -1.29 -6.43
CA LEU A 138 -2.07 -1.72 -5.39
C LEU A 138 -3.14 -2.59 -6.07
N MET A 139 -3.36 -3.79 -5.58
CA MET A 139 -4.31 -4.77 -6.13
C MET A 139 -4.88 -5.68 -5.04
N ASP A 140 -5.93 -6.43 -5.36
CA ASP A 140 -6.40 -7.54 -4.53
C ASP A 140 -5.37 -8.68 -4.55
N SER A 141 -5.09 -9.28 -3.38
CA SER A 141 -4.08 -10.34 -3.26
C SER A 141 -4.48 -11.66 -3.90
N ALA A 142 -5.78 -11.89 -4.09
CA ALA A 142 -6.28 -13.09 -4.74
C ALA A 142 -6.05 -13.07 -6.25
N GLU A 143 -5.86 -11.89 -6.84
CA GLU A 143 -5.64 -11.75 -8.27
C GLU A 143 -4.20 -12.07 -8.65
N ALA A 144 -4.03 -12.80 -9.74
CA ALA A 144 -2.72 -12.99 -10.35
C ALA A 144 -2.30 -11.67 -11.04
N GLY A 145 -1.05 -11.25 -10.86
CA GLY A 145 -0.57 -10.01 -11.46
C GLY A 145 -0.52 -10.07 -12.99
N SER A 146 -0.48 -11.27 -13.59
CA SER A 146 -0.62 -11.48 -15.03
C SER A 146 -2.02 -11.20 -15.58
N ASP A 147 -3.02 -11.22 -14.71
CA ASP A 147 -4.44 -11.16 -15.10
C ASP A 147 -5.00 -9.73 -14.95
N LEU A 148 -4.19 -8.81 -14.40
CA LEU A 148 -4.53 -7.39 -14.36
C LEU A 148 -4.73 -6.82 -15.77
N GLY A 149 -5.84 -6.10 -15.95
CA GLY A 149 -6.26 -5.57 -17.25
C GLY A 149 -6.95 -6.60 -18.17
N ILE A 150 -7.17 -7.83 -17.70
CA ILE A 150 -7.95 -8.86 -18.38
C ILE A 150 -9.35 -8.90 -17.75
N GLU A 151 -10.40 -8.91 -18.59
CA GLU A 151 -11.77 -8.99 -18.11
C GLU A 151 -12.08 -10.37 -17.53
N TYR A 152 -12.79 -10.43 -16.41
CA TYR A 152 -13.27 -11.70 -15.85
C TYR A 152 -14.24 -12.39 -16.82
N PRO A 153 -14.31 -13.74 -16.80
CA PRO A 153 -15.27 -14.48 -17.62
C PRO A 153 -16.74 -14.06 -17.41
N ASP A 154 -17.09 -13.67 -16.18
CA ASP A 154 -18.43 -13.22 -15.79
C ASP A 154 -18.63 -11.68 -15.93
N GLY A 155 -17.62 -10.98 -16.45
CA GLY A 155 -17.61 -9.54 -16.68
C GLY A 155 -16.99 -8.72 -15.55
N GLY A 156 -16.51 -7.51 -15.91
CA GLY A 156 -15.78 -6.63 -14.98
C GLY A 156 -14.26 -6.82 -15.04
N MET A 157 -13.53 -5.87 -14.48
CA MET A 157 -12.06 -5.86 -14.47
C MET A 157 -11.54 -6.03 -13.05
N PRO A 158 -10.39 -6.70 -12.86
CA PRO A 158 -9.63 -6.63 -11.62
C PRO A 158 -9.38 -5.19 -11.21
N ALA A 159 -9.65 -4.88 -9.94
CA ALA A 159 -9.42 -3.54 -9.41
C ALA A 159 -7.92 -3.34 -9.14
N GLU A 160 -7.35 -2.28 -9.70
CA GLU A 160 -5.95 -1.92 -9.49
C GLU A 160 -5.76 -0.41 -9.41
N ALA A 161 -4.70 0.03 -8.73
CA ALA A 161 -4.30 1.43 -8.67
C ALA A 161 -2.78 1.58 -8.75
N SER A 162 -2.32 2.56 -9.52
CA SER A 162 -0.89 2.85 -9.63
C SER A 162 -0.34 3.49 -8.35
N VAL A 163 0.83 3.04 -7.94
CA VAL A 163 1.60 3.57 -6.80
C VAL A 163 2.92 4.13 -7.34
N PRO A 164 2.96 5.42 -7.73
CA PRO A 164 4.14 6.03 -8.36
C PRO A 164 5.23 6.33 -7.32
N LEU A 165 5.97 5.30 -6.93
CA LEU A 165 7.13 5.41 -6.05
C LEU A 165 8.44 5.35 -6.87
N PRO A 166 9.47 6.13 -6.49
CA PRO A 166 10.80 5.88 -7.00
C PRO A 166 11.39 4.61 -6.38
N ALA A 167 12.42 4.07 -7.03
CA ALA A 167 13.23 3.00 -6.44
C ALA A 167 13.80 3.46 -5.09
N GLY A 168 13.80 2.59 -4.10
CA GLY A 168 14.33 2.90 -2.78
C GLY A 168 13.95 1.91 -1.70
N ARG A 169 14.51 2.15 -0.52
CA ARG A 169 14.15 1.47 0.71
C ARG A 169 13.24 2.36 1.54
N TRP A 170 12.10 1.83 1.92
CA TRP A 170 11.04 2.55 2.61
C TRP A 170 10.84 1.93 3.99
N ARG A 171 10.96 2.72 5.05
CA ARG A 171 10.44 2.31 6.36
C ARG A 171 8.93 2.36 6.32
N ILE A 172 8.31 1.34 6.89
CA ILE A 172 6.87 1.23 6.97
C ILE A 172 6.45 1.54 8.40
N ARG A 173 5.49 2.44 8.51
CA ARG A 173 4.76 2.64 9.76
C ARG A 173 3.27 2.59 9.49
N ALA A 174 2.49 2.08 10.43
CA ALA A 174 1.05 2.02 10.30
C ALA A 174 0.35 2.38 11.61
N MET A 175 -0.91 2.76 11.47
CA MET A 175 -1.82 2.96 12.59
C MET A 175 -3.24 2.65 12.15
N GLN A 176 -4.08 2.29 13.13
CA GLN A 176 -5.51 2.26 12.98
C GLN A 176 -6.15 2.96 14.16
N SER A 177 -7.10 3.86 13.92
CA SER A 177 -7.72 4.59 15.02
C SER A 177 -9.11 5.11 14.67
N LYS A 178 -9.96 5.05 15.68
CA LYS A 178 -11.27 5.68 15.66
C LYS A 178 -11.07 7.18 15.85
N VAL A 179 -11.33 7.96 14.81
CA VAL A 179 -11.14 9.42 14.81
C VAL A 179 -12.37 10.13 15.38
N ASP A 180 -13.56 9.61 15.10
CA ASP A 180 -14.85 10.09 15.65
C ASP A 180 -15.82 8.91 15.84
N GLU A 181 -17.03 9.13 16.37
CA GLU A 181 -18.01 8.09 16.70
C GLU A 181 -18.36 7.17 15.52
N GLY A 182 -18.28 7.67 14.29
CA GLY A 182 -18.54 6.93 13.04
C GLY A 182 -17.35 6.79 12.08
N ILE A 183 -16.17 7.31 12.41
CA ILE A 183 -15.02 7.30 11.50
C ILE A 183 -13.90 6.44 12.08
N TRP A 184 -13.59 5.35 11.39
CA TRP A 184 -12.45 4.49 11.67
C TRP A 184 -11.59 4.40 10.42
N ILE A 185 -10.30 4.74 10.56
CA ILE A 185 -9.35 4.71 9.45
C ILE A 185 -8.17 3.80 9.79
N GLY A 186 -7.61 3.19 8.75
CA GLY A 186 -6.28 2.60 8.78
C GLY A 186 -5.34 3.38 7.85
N LEU A 187 -4.11 3.61 8.30
CA LEU A 187 -3.07 4.24 7.50
C LEU A 187 -1.81 3.39 7.52
N VAL A 188 -1.24 3.15 6.34
CA VAL A 188 0.10 2.57 6.18
C VAL A 188 0.94 3.60 5.43
N GLN A 189 2.00 4.12 6.05
CA GLN A 189 2.83 5.18 5.48
C GLN A 189 4.25 4.71 5.21
N LEU A 190 4.76 5.15 4.05
CA LEU A 190 6.12 4.92 3.59
C LEU A 190 6.99 6.16 3.82
N LEU A 191 8.05 5.97 4.60
CA LEU A 191 9.07 6.98 4.86
C LEU A 191 10.38 6.54 4.20
N PRO A 192 11.14 7.44 3.55
CA PRO A 192 12.48 7.10 3.09
C PRO A 192 13.30 6.52 4.26
N ALA A 193 13.90 5.35 4.06
CA ALA A 193 14.91 4.86 4.98
C ALA A 193 16.17 5.71 4.75
N GLU A 194 16.66 6.38 5.78
CA GLU A 194 17.91 7.14 5.65
C GLU A 194 19.03 6.20 5.21
N SER A 195 19.77 6.61 4.18
CA SER A 195 21.05 6.00 3.85
C SER A 195 21.97 6.38 5.01
N ARG A 196 22.19 5.48 5.96
CA ARG A 196 23.27 5.66 6.94
C ARG A 196 24.55 5.81 6.14
N THR A 197 24.97 7.04 5.96
CA THR A 197 26.32 7.36 5.50
C THR A 197 27.15 7.20 6.76
N ASP A 198 27.72 6.01 6.95
CA ASP A 198 28.76 5.81 7.93
C ASP A 198 29.96 6.67 7.50
N SER A 199 29.94 7.95 7.92
CA SER A 199 31.11 8.80 7.93
C SER A 199 31.99 8.35 9.09
N GLU A 200 32.68 7.22 8.91
CA GLU A 200 33.78 6.82 9.78
C GLU A 200 34.87 7.89 9.64
N SER A 201 34.88 8.83 10.58
CA SER A 201 35.94 9.81 10.73
C SER A 201 37.18 9.06 11.23
N SER A 202 38.03 8.63 10.30
CA SER A 202 39.40 8.23 10.63
C SER A 202 40.17 9.46 11.09
N GLU A 203 40.28 9.67 12.39
CA GLU A 203 41.28 10.57 12.98
C GLU A 203 42.67 9.91 12.87
N PRO A 204 43.71 10.62 12.37
CA PRO A 204 45.07 10.09 12.37
C PRO A 204 45.64 10.16 13.79
N LEU A 205 46.24 9.06 14.25
CA LEU A 205 47.07 9.03 15.45
C LEU A 205 48.40 9.74 15.16
N ASP A 206 48.78 10.67 16.04
CA ASP A 206 50.09 11.36 16.06
C ASP A 206 51.23 10.41 16.46
#